data_AF-A0A8I2K8X7-F1
#
_entry.id   AF-A0A8I2K8X7-F1
#
_cell.length_a   1.000
_cell.length_b   1.000
_cell.length_c   1.000
_cell.angle_alpha   90.00
_cell.angle_beta   90.00
_cell.angle_gamma   90.00
#
_symmetry.space_group_name_H-M   'P 1'
#
loop_
_entity.id
_entity.type
_entity.pdbx_description
1 polymer ?
#
loop_
_entity_poly.entity_id
_entity_poly.type
_entity_poly.pdbx_seq_one_letter_code
_entity_poly.pdbx_strand_id
1 'polypeptide(L)'
;MKYQAFISYKHSETSRKQAAALEKALKKYAKPLLKPPIRIFRDEKEIRPGDDLGSTIKNALHRSEYLIYLASKKAAESEWVQDEIKIWCENLKRTDKLIIVLIEDDIAFDLGTKKINWDKTNALPTILKDQIMSIPVYVDLKWVKKDQELDLNNLLFRNTINDITARFRGKTPAEMNDEQVLTHRRNIRLRNIAVFLLIMLAIISSALARYAFHQKNRADEESKKANARRLAAEAFLELPRDNMKAIRIAEAAYKMGLPDPPARTFQALSEAGYSFFNEPYYRVSLDHRGEVNSAVFSPDGTRILTASGDGTAKVWYTPEAIYEWLKTAPIPQLSEEDKKELDIQ
;
A
#
# COMPACT_ATOMS: atom_id res chain seq x y z
N MET A 1 -3.50 -37.03 -3.73
CA MET A 1 -2.32 -36.16 -3.97
C MET A 1 -1.08 -36.85 -3.42
N LYS A 2 0.08 -36.76 -4.09
CA LYS A 2 1.33 -37.44 -3.68
C LYS A 2 2.14 -36.59 -2.70
N TYR A 3 2.84 -37.24 -1.78
CA TYR A 3 3.81 -36.61 -0.86
C TYR A 3 5.23 -36.96 -1.31
N GLN A 4 6.15 -36.00 -1.19
CA GLN A 4 7.56 -36.26 -1.43
C GLN A 4 8.14 -37.16 -0.33
N ALA A 5 7.76 -36.91 0.92
CA ALA A 5 8.22 -37.70 2.05
C ALA A 5 7.18 -37.79 3.16
N PHE A 6 7.26 -38.88 3.92
CA PHE A 6 6.61 -39.09 5.20
C PHE A 6 7.66 -38.98 6.31
N ILE A 7 7.38 -38.25 7.39
CA ILE A 7 8.28 -38.20 8.57
C ILE A 7 7.70 -39.08 9.67
N SER A 8 8.36 -40.19 9.97
CA SER A 8 8.03 -41.11 11.06
C SER A 8 8.87 -40.81 12.29
N TYR A 9 8.21 -40.56 13.42
CA TYR A 9 8.86 -40.20 14.69
C TYR A 9 7.94 -40.49 15.88
N LYS A 10 8.52 -40.68 17.07
CA LYS A 10 7.76 -40.74 18.32
C LYS A 10 7.51 -39.33 18.84
N HIS A 11 6.30 -38.99 19.28
CA HIS A 11 5.94 -37.67 19.83
C HIS A 11 6.63 -37.28 21.15
N SER A 12 7.96 -37.07 21.14
CA SER A 12 8.70 -36.38 22.19
C SER A 12 8.87 -34.89 21.88
N GLU A 13 9.19 -34.06 22.86
CA GLU A 13 9.37 -32.62 22.62
C GLU A 13 10.50 -32.33 21.62
N THR A 14 11.66 -32.97 21.79
CA THR A 14 12.83 -32.85 20.90
C THR A 14 12.49 -33.26 19.46
N SER A 15 11.92 -34.45 19.29
CA SER A 15 11.59 -35.01 17.97
C SER A 15 10.52 -34.19 17.25
N ARG A 16 9.51 -33.65 17.95
CA ARG A 16 8.52 -32.73 17.37
C ARG A 16 9.18 -31.47 16.83
N LYS A 17 10.03 -30.82 17.63
CA LYS A 17 10.75 -29.60 17.23
C LYS A 17 11.63 -29.86 16.00
N GLN A 18 12.40 -30.95 16.01
CA GLN A 18 13.28 -31.32 14.90
C GLN A 18 12.49 -31.74 13.65
N ALA A 19 11.41 -32.52 13.79
CA ALA A 19 10.52 -32.89 12.68
C ALA A 19 9.90 -31.65 12.02
N ALA A 20 9.43 -30.70 12.83
CA ALA A 20 8.85 -29.45 12.33
C ALA A 20 9.90 -28.56 11.64
N ALA A 21 11.11 -28.47 12.20
CA ALA A 21 12.22 -27.76 11.58
C ALA A 21 12.63 -28.39 10.24
N LEU A 22 12.74 -29.73 10.21
CA LEU A 22 13.06 -30.50 9.01
C LEU A 22 12.00 -30.29 7.92
N GLU A 23 10.72 -30.42 8.26
CA GLU A 23 9.58 -30.17 7.37
C GLU A 23 9.64 -28.75 6.77
N LYS A 24 9.84 -27.74 7.62
CA LYS A 24 9.90 -26.32 7.21
C LYS A 24 11.11 -26.04 6.32
N ALA A 25 12.26 -26.62 6.64
CA ALA A 25 13.50 -26.41 5.91
C ALA A 25 13.46 -27.09 4.53
N LEU A 26 13.05 -28.35 4.45
CA LEU A 26 12.90 -29.10 3.19
C LEU A 26 11.89 -28.42 2.24
N LYS A 27 10.82 -27.82 2.77
CA LYS A 27 9.85 -27.05 1.97
C LYS A 27 10.42 -25.76 1.37
N LYS A 28 11.42 -25.15 2.00
CA LYS A 28 12.01 -23.86 1.60
C LYS A 28 13.32 -24.01 0.82
N TYR A 29 14.08 -25.06 1.08
CA TYR A 29 15.43 -25.23 0.54
C TYR A 29 15.41 -25.43 -0.98
N ALA A 30 16.33 -24.74 -1.68
CA ALA A 30 16.48 -24.78 -3.13
C ALA A 30 15.14 -24.68 -3.92
N LYS A 31 14.18 -23.91 -3.41
CA LYS A 31 12.83 -23.76 -3.99
C LYS A 31 12.84 -22.73 -5.13
N PRO A 32 12.41 -23.11 -6.34
CA PRO A 32 12.17 -22.14 -7.42
C PRO A 32 11.03 -21.18 -7.06
N LEU A 33 11.14 -19.90 -7.44
CA LEU A 33 10.21 -18.84 -7.05
C LEU A 33 8.72 -19.18 -7.33
N LEU A 34 8.44 -19.86 -8.45
CA LEU A 34 7.09 -20.14 -8.94
C LEU A 34 6.62 -21.58 -8.72
N LYS A 35 7.46 -22.48 -8.16
CA LYS A 35 7.02 -23.85 -7.89
C LYS A 35 6.37 -23.94 -6.51
N PRO A 36 5.28 -24.70 -6.35
CA PRO A 36 4.74 -24.98 -5.02
C PRO A 36 5.80 -25.70 -4.17
N PRO A 37 5.80 -25.50 -2.84
CA PRO A 37 6.69 -26.25 -1.97
C PRO A 37 6.39 -27.74 -2.07
N ILE A 38 7.40 -28.58 -1.84
CA ILE A 38 7.18 -30.03 -1.74
C ILE A 38 6.20 -30.34 -0.61
N ARG A 39 5.40 -31.38 -0.80
CA ARG A 39 4.47 -31.85 0.22
C ARG A 39 5.18 -32.88 1.07
N ILE A 40 5.20 -32.65 2.37
CA ILE A 40 5.77 -33.56 3.36
C ILE A 40 4.67 -33.84 4.35
N PHE A 41 4.37 -35.12 4.57
CA PHE A 41 3.38 -35.55 5.53
C PHE A 41 3.99 -35.64 6.93
N ARG A 42 3.25 -35.14 7.92
CA ARG A 42 3.59 -35.17 9.34
C ARG A 42 2.30 -35.19 10.15
N ASP A 43 2.15 -36.19 11.02
CA ASP A 43 0.89 -36.53 11.70
C ASP A 43 0.16 -35.32 12.33
N GLU A 44 0.85 -34.50 13.13
CA GLU A 44 0.19 -33.42 13.91
C GLU A 44 -0.46 -32.29 13.10
N LYS A 45 -0.16 -32.14 11.80
CA LYS A 45 -0.69 -31.02 10.98
C LYS A 45 -1.81 -31.42 10.03
N GLU A 46 -1.90 -32.71 9.68
CA GLU A 46 -2.74 -33.16 8.57
C GLU A 46 -3.94 -34.00 9.04
N ILE A 47 -4.02 -34.33 10.33
CA ILE A 47 -5.14 -35.08 10.92
C ILE A 47 -6.21 -34.10 11.43
N ARG A 48 -7.46 -34.27 10.99
CA ARG A 48 -8.61 -33.54 11.54
C ARG A 48 -9.23 -34.35 12.69
N PRO A 49 -9.78 -33.71 13.73
CA PRO A 49 -10.56 -34.41 14.74
C PRO A 49 -11.69 -35.22 14.10
N GLY A 50 -11.73 -36.53 14.33
CA GLY A 50 -12.74 -37.45 13.79
C GLY A 50 -12.29 -38.34 12.61
N ASP A 51 -11.10 -38.14 12.05
CA ASP A 51 -10.55 -39.02 11.02
C ASP A 51 -10.05 -40.36 11.61
N ASP A 52 -10.23 -41.47 10.88
CA ASP A 52 -9.59 -42.74 11.22
C ASP A 52 -8.06 -42.63 11.02
N LEU A 53 -7.36 -42.56 12.16
CA LEU A 53 -5.93 -42.32 12.25
C LEU A 53 -5.13 -43.39 11.47
N GLY A 54 -5.56 -44.65 11.58
CA GLY A 54 -4.85 -45.78 10.98
C GLY A 54 -4.92 -45.78 9.46
N SER A 55 -6.10 -45.60 8.88
CA SER A 55 -6.24 -45.56 7.42
C SER A 55 -5.61 -44.31 6.81
N THR A 56 -5.64 -43.17 7.50
CA THR A 56 -5.01 -41.92 7.03
C THR A 56 -3.49 -42.06 6.93
N ILE A 57 -2.86 -42.60 7.97
CA ILE A 57 -1.40 -42.78 8.02
C ILE A 57 -0.95 -43.84 7.00
N LYS A 58 -1.66 -44.97 6.89
CA LYS A 58 -1.41 -45.97 5.85
C LYS A 58 -1.52 -45.35 4.45
N ASN A 59 -2.59 -44.61 4.18
CA ASN A 59 -2.77 -43.92 2.89
C ASN A 59 -1.66 -42.90 2.61
N ALA A 60 -1.20 -42.17 3.63
CA ALA A 60 -0.10 -41.22 3.51
C ALA A 60 1.23 -41.93 3.20
N LEU A 61 1.53 -43.06 3.85
CA LEU A 61 2.70 -43.90 3.54
C LEU A 61 2.66 -44.39 2.09
N HIS A 62 1.54 -44.96 1.64
CA HIS A 62 1.39 -45.42 0.25
C HIS A 62 1.61 -44.30 -0.78
N ARG A 63 1.20 -43.07 -0.45
CA ARG A 63 1.31 -41.87 -1.30
C ARG A 63 2.64 -41.13 -1.17
N SER A 64 3.50 -41.52 -0.25
CA SER A 64 4.81 -40.92 -0.02
C SER A 64 5.88 -41.61 -0.85
N GLU A 65 6.81 -40.82 -1.40
CA GLU A 65 7.92 -41.35 -2.17
C GLU A 65 9.08 -41.82 -1.27
N TYR A 66 9.42 -41.03 -0.25
CA TYR A 66 10.47 -41.35 0.73
C TYR A 66 9.90 -41.48 2.14
N LEU A 67 10.55 -42.28 2.97
CA LEU A 67 10.30 -42.34 4.41
C LEU A 67 11.50 -41.76 5.14
N ILE A 68 11.28 -40.69 5.90
CA ILE A 68 12.26 -40.14 6.83
C ILE A 68 11.95 -40.71 8.21
N TYR A 69 12.87 -41.51 8.73
CA TYR A 69 12.80 -42.06 10.08
C TYR A 69 13.67 -41.23 11.02
N LEU A 70 13.05 -40.60 12.03
CA LEU A 70 13.78 -39.93 13.11
C LEU A 70 14.22 -40.95 14.17
N ALA A 71 15.44 -41.45 14.02
CA ALA A 71 16.01 -42.52 14.82
C ALA A 71 16.34 -42.04 16.24
N SER A 72 15.75 -42.73 17.21
CA SER A 72 15.96 -42.61 18.65
C SER A 72 15.47 -43.89 19.31
N LYS A 73 15.95 -44.19 20.53
CA LYS A 73 15.49 -45.36 21.30
C LYS A 73 13.98 -45.37 21.48
N LYS A 74 13.40 -44.22 21.83
CA LYS A 74 11.95 -44.07 22.00
C LYS A 74 11.16 -44.32 20.71
N ALA A 75 11.73 -43.98 19.55
CA ALA A 75 11.09 -44.26 18.28
C ALA A 75 11.25 -45.73 17.88
N ALA A 76 12.41 -46.33 18.13
CA ALA A 76 12.65 -47.75 17.86
C ALA A 76 11.73 -48.67 18.68
N GLU A 77 11.39 -48.30 19.92
CA GLU A 77 10.50 -49.06 20.81
C GLU A 77 9.00 -48.80 20.55
N SER A 78 8.65 -47.83 19.70
CA SER A 78 7.25 -47.45 19.49
C SER A 78 6.56 -48.39 18.49
N GLU A 79 5.53 -49.10 18.94
CA GLU A 79 4.70 -50.01 18.11
C GLU A 79 4.22 -49.32 16.82
N TRP A 80 3.69 -48.10 16.93
CA TRP A 80 3.24 -47.31 15.78
C TRP A 80 4.33 -47.09 14.72
N VAL A 81 5.54 -46.69 15.15
CA VAL A 81 6.67 -46.42 14.26
C VAL A 81 7.18 -47.72 13.64
N GLN A 82 7.17 -48.82 14.41
CA GLN A 82 7.51 -50.14 13.90
C GLN A 82 6.53 -50.58 12.81
N ASP A 83 5.23 -50.36 12.99
CA ASP A 83 4.21 -50.67 11.99
C ASP A 83 4.42 -49.87 10.70
N GLU A 84 4.73 -48.58 10.80
CA GLU A 84 5.03 -47.74 9.63
C GLU A 84 6.26 -48.23 8.86
N ILE A 85 7.34 -48.55 9.58
CA ILE A 85 8.58 -49.08 9.01
C ILE A 85 8.34 -50.47 8.39
N LYS A 86 7.54 -51.31 9.05
CA LYS A 86 7.13 -52.63 8.55
C LYS A 86 6.39 -52.50 7.24
N ILE A 87 5.36 -51.64 7.18
CA ILE A 87 4.62 -51.36 5.96
C ILE A 87 5.58 -50.86 4.87
N TRP A 88 6.54 -50.01 5.21
CA TRP A 88 7.49 -49.47 4.23
C TRP A 88 8.46 -50.51 3.66
N CYS A 89 9.06 -51.34 4.52
CA CYS A 89 10.09 -52.28 4.12
C CYS A 89 9.50 -53.59 3.58
N GLU A 90 8.49 -54.16 4.25
CA GLU A 90 7.93 -55.47 3.90
C GLU A 90 6.82 -55.33 2.84
N ASN A 91 5.86 -54.44 3.04
CA ASN A 91 4.69 -54.34 2.15
C ASN A 91 5.01 -53.52 0.90
N LEU A 92 5.61 -52.34 1.06
CA LEU A 92 5.95 -51.45 -0.06
C LEU A 92 7.27 -51.81 -0.73
N LYS A 93 8.15 -52.55 -0.04
CA LYS A 93 9.49 -52.95 -0.54
C LYS A 93 10.35 -51.76 -1.00
N ARG A 94 10.31 -50.65 -0.25
CA ARG A 94 10.99 -49.37 -0.57
C ARG A 94 12.16 -49.05 0.36
N THR A 95 12.91 -50.08 0.79
CA THR A 95 14.04 -49.92 1.71
C THR A 95 15.11 -48.96 1.17
N ASP A 96 15.26 -48.88 -0.16
CA ASP A 96 16.15 -47.95 -0.87
C ASP A 96 15.74 -46.47 -0.73
N LYS A 97 14.49 -46.19 -0.38
CA LYS A 97 13.93 -44.84 -0.16
C LYS A 97 13.76 -44.48 1.33
N LEU A 98 14.29 -45.30 2.22
CA LEU A 98 14.39 -45.01 3.66
C LEU A 98 15.56 -44.07 3.94
N ILE A 99 15.29 -42.95 4.61
CA ILE A 99 16.26 -41.97 5.07
C ILE A 99 16.27 -42.01 6.60
N ILE A 100 17.40 -42.40 7.18
CA ILE A 100 17.58 -42.44 8.64
C ILE A 100 18.19 -41.12 9.08
N VAL A 101 17.52 -40.45 10.02
CA VAL A 101 17.98 -39.20 10.64
C VAL A 101 18.12 -39.46 12.14
N LEU A 102 19.35 -39.59 12.62
CA LEU A 102 19.67 -39.85 14.01
C LEU A 102 19.50 -38.57 14.83
N ILE A 103 18.57 -38.58 15.77
CA ILE A 103 18.24 -37.42 16.59
C ILE A 103 18.71 -37.55 18.04
N GLU A 104 18.67 -38.76 18.58
CA GLU A 104 19.08 -39.11 19.94
C GLU A 104 19.70 -40.52 19.91
N ASP A 105 20.49 -40.85 20.93
CA ASP A 105 21.12 -42.16 21.12
C ASP A 105 22.18 -42.53 20.06
N ASP A 106 22.55 -43.81 19.96
CA ASP A 106 23.69 -44.24 19.14
C ASP A 106 23.35 -45.43 18.23
N ILE A 107 23.92 -45.39 17.02
CA ILE A 107 23.96 -46.53 16.12
C ILE A 107 25.36 -47.11 16.25
N ALA A 108 25.46 -48.30 16.83
CA ALA A 108 26.74 -48.96 17.07
C ALA A 108 27.19 -49.70 15.81
N PHE A 109 28.47 -49.58 15.47
CA PHE A 109 29.06 -50.24 14.31
C PHE A 109 30.17 -51.19 14.74
N ASP A 110 30.24 -52.33 14.08
CA ASP A 110 31.39 -53.22 14.17
C ASP A 110 32.41 -52.84 13.07
N LEU A 111 33.56 -52.34 13.51
CA LEU A 111 34.66 -51.90 12.64
C LEU A 111 35.27 -53.05 11.81
N GLY A 112 35.20 -54.28 12.32
CA GLY A 112 35.75 -55.46 11.64
C GLY A 112 34.85 -55.95 10.51
N THR A 113 33.55 -56.06 10.77
CA THR A 113 32.58 -56.58 9.78
C THR A 113 31.93 -55.50 8.92
N LYS A 114 32.14 -54.21 9.24
CA LYS A 114 31.48 -53.05 8.61
C LYS A 114 29.95 -53.18 8.58
N LYS A 115 29.39 -53.79 9.64
CA LYS A 115 27.94 -53.95 9.84
C LYS A 115 27.48 -53.23 11.10
N ILE A 116 26.18 -52.98 11.17
CA ILE A 116 25.55 -52.46 12.39
C ILE A 116 25.63 -53.55 13.47
N ASN A 117 26.11 -53.16 14.65
CA ASN A 117 26.04 -54.00 15.83
C ASN A 117 24.63 -53.85 16.43
N TRP A 118 23.76 -54.79 16.10
CA TRP A 118 22.35 -54.79 16.55
C TRP A 118 22.19 -55.05 18.04
N ASP A 119 23.18 -55.63 18.72
CA ASP A 119 23.12 -55.87 20.16
C ASP A 119 23.41 -54.59 20.97
N LYS A 120 24.15 -53.63 20.37
CA LYS A 120 24.51 -52.35 20.98
C LYS A 120 23.73 -51.15 20.43
N THR A 121 23.12 -51.30 19.25
CA THR A 121 22.31 -50.24 18.63
C THR A 121 20.95 -50.16 19.29
N ASN A 122 20.57 -48.97 19.75
CA ASN A 122 19.27 -48.73 20.38
C ASN A 122 18.38 -47.78 19.58
N ALA A 123 18.93 -47.01 18.64
CA ALA A 123 18.19 -46.02 17.87
C ALA A 123 17.43 -46.59 16.65
N LEU A 124 17.64 -47.86 16.30
CA LEU A 124 17.02 -48.52 15.14
C LEU A 124 16.10 -49.66 15.61
N PRO A 125 14.89 -49.80 15.05
CA PRO A 125 14.02 -50.92 15.36
C PRO A 125 14.58 -52.23 14.79
N THR A 126 14.36 -53.32 15.52
CA THR A 126 14.89 -54.67 15.19
C THR A 126 14.43 -55.18 13.84
N ILE A 127 13.28 -54.72 13.34
CA ILE A 127 12.75 -55.08 12.02
C ILE A 127 13.68 -54.67 10.86
N LEU A 128 14.53 -53.65 11.08
CA LEU A 128 15.50 -53.22 10.08
C LEU A 128 16.72 -54.15 10.00
N LYS A 129 16.89 -55.08 10.96
CA LYS A 129 18.02 -56.03 11.01
C LYS A 129 18.15 -56.86 9.74
N ASP A 130 17.02 -57.33 9.23
CA ASP A 130 16.97 -58.19 8.04
C ASP A 130 16.91 -57.37 6.74
N GLN A 131 16.60 -56.07 6.84
CA GLN A 131 16.41 -55.18 5.69
C GLN A 131 17.66 -54.37 5.35
N ILE A 132 18.51 -54.07 6.34
CA ILE A 132 19.70 -53.24 6.19
C ILE A 132 20.95 -54.11 6.38
N MET A 133 21.47 -54.63 5.26
CA MET A 133 22.64 -55.52 5.25
C MET A 133 24.00 -54.77 5.31
N SER A 134 24.01 -53.47 5.04
CA SER A 134 25.21 -52.60 5.01
C SER A 134 24.96 -51.30 5.76
N ILE A 135 26.03 -50.64 6.24
CA ILE A 135 25.94 -49.34 6.94
C ILE A 135 25.18 -48.33 6.06
N PRO A 136 23.98 -47.89 6.45
CA PRO A 136 23.25 -46.89 5.70
C PRO A 136 23.92 -45.54 5.94
N VAL A 137 24.02 -44.73 4.88
CA VAL A 137 24.34 -43.31 5.05
C VAL A 137 23.17 -42.67 5.79
N TYR A 138 23.38 -42.35 7.06
CA TYR A 138 22.41 -41.67 7.91
C TYR A 138 22.83 -40.23 8.14
N VAL A 139 21.84 -39.41 8.44
CA VAL A 139 22.03 -38.00 8.79
C VAL A 139 22.13 -37.89 10.30
N ASP A 140 23.16 -37.21 10.81
CA ASP A 140 23.31 -36.96 12.24
C ASP A 140 22.79 -35.57 12.62
N LEU A 141 21.81 -35.52 13.53
CA LEU A 141 21.26 -34.32 14.15
C LEU A 141 21.41 -34.33 15.69
N LYS A 142 22.21 -35.22 16.28
CA LYS A 142 22.46 -35.28 17.73
C LYS A 142 23.19 -34.05 18.27
N TRP A 143 23.95 -33.38 17.41
CA TRP A 143 24.66 -32.15 17.75
C TRP A 143 23.71 -30.99 18.07
N VAL A 144 22.42 -31.11 17.73
CA VAL A 144 21.41 -30.08 17.98
C VAL A 144 21.01 -30.09 19.46
N LYS A 145 21.28 -28.98 20.16
CA LYS A 145 20.84 -28.80 21.55
C LYS A 145 19.32 -28.62 21.62
N LYS A 146 18.71 -29.06 22.73
CA LYS A 146 17.24 -29.04 22.93
C LYS A 146 16.59 -27.66 22.80
N ASP A 147 17.34 -26.60 23.10
CA ASP A 147 16.85 -25.20 23.07
C ASP A 147 17.27 -24.43 21.81
N GLN A 148 17.98 -25.08 20.88
CA GLN A 148 18.45 -24.41 19.67
C GLN A 148 17.39 -24.46 18.58
N GLU A 149 16.96 -23.29 18.08
CA GLU A 149 16.14 -23.22 16.89
C GLU A 149 16.94 -23.66 15.66
N LEU A 150 16.40 -24.63 14.92
CA LEU A 150 16.98 -25.12 13.66
C LEU A 150 16.44 -24.35 12.47
N ASP A 151 17.32 -23.64 11.78
CA ASP A 151 17.02 -22.91 10.56
C ASP A 151 18.10 -23.11 9.48
N LEU A 152 17.80 -22.62 8.27
CA LEU A 152 18.72 -22.72 7.13
C LEU A 152 19.95 -21.80 7.23
N ASN A 153 20.07 -20.98 8.28
CA ASN A 153 21.25 -20.14 8.52
C ASN A 153 22.36 -20.95 9.21
N ASN A 154 22.01 -21.99 9.97
CA ASN A 154 22.99 -22.93 10.50
C ASN A 154 23.60 -23.77 9.36
N LEU A 155 24.93 -23.70 9.20
CA LEU A 155 25.65 -24.39 8.13
C LEU A 155 25.54 -25.92 8.20
N LEU A 156 25.65 -26.51 9.38
CA LEU A 156 25.55 -27.97 9.56
C LEU A 156 24.15 -28.45 9.20
N PHE A 157 23.11 -27.77 9.71
CA PHE A 157 21.73 -28.11 9.38
C PHE A 157 21.44 -27.90 7.89
N ARG A 158 21.94 -26.82 7.29
CA ARG A 158 21.75 -26.56 5.86
C ARG A 158 22.38 -27.67 5.00
N ASN A 159 23.56 -28.18 5.37
CA ASN A 159 24.20 -29.30 4.69
C ASN A 159 23.39 -30.59 4.85
N THR A 160 22.88 -30.88 6.06
CA THR A 160 21.93 -31.98 6.28
C THR A 160 20.71 -31.89 5.35
N ILE A 161 20.10 -30.70 5.21
CA ILE A 161 18.95 -30.49 4.33
C ILE A 161 19.35 -30.67 2.86
N ASN A 162 20.55 -30.24 2.48
CA ASN A 162 21.10 -30.48 1.14
C ASN A 162 21.20 -31.98 0.84
N ASP A 163 21.74 -32.77 1.76
CA ASP A 163 21.92 -34.22 1.57
C ASP A 163 20.58 -34.94 1.38
N ILE A 164 19.58 -34.60 2.20
CA ILE A 164 18.23 -35.16 2.08
C ILE A 164 17.57 -34.72 0.76
N THR A 165 17.70 -33.44 0.40
CA THR A 165 17.09 -32.90 -0.83
C THR A 165 17.77 -33.46 -2.09
N ALA A 166 19.08 -33.70 -2.03
CA ALA A 166 19.84 -34.37 -3.09
C ALA A 166 19.28 -35.76 -3.34
N ARG A 167 19.03 -36.52 -2.27
CA ARG A 167 18.42 -37.84 -2.36
C ARG A 167 17.00 -37.79 -2.95
N PHE A 168 16.17 -36.81 -2.59
CA PHE A 168 14.84 -36.61 -3.20
C PHE A 168 14.88 -36.33 -4.70
N ARG A 169 15.96 -35.71 -5.19
CA ARG A 169 16.11 -35.34 -6.60
C ARG A 169 16.99 -36.32 -7.39
N GLY A 170 17.47 -37.39 -6.76
CA GLY A 170 18.39 -38.35 -7.37
C GLY A 170 19.72 -37.73 -7.79
N LYS A 171 20.20 -36.73 -7.03
CA LYS A 171 21.43 -35.98 -7.29
C LYS A 171 22.45 -36.20 -6.18
N THR A 172 23.70 -35.87 -6.45
CA THR A 172 24.74 -35.78 -5.42
C THR A 172 24.59 -34.49 -4.60
N PRO A 173 25.07 -34.44 -3.35
CA PRO A 173 25.10 -33.22 -2.56
C PRO A 173 25.84 -32.05 -3.24
N ALA A 174 26.89 -32.34 -4.02
CA ALA A 174 27.64 -31.32 -4.76
C ALA A 174 26.80 -30.69 -5.89
N GLU A 175 26.15 -31.51 -6.73
CA GLU A 175 25.28 -31.02 -7.80
C GLU A 175 24.09 -30.22 -7.26
N MET A 176 23.58 -30.59 -6.08
CA MET A 176 22.51 -29.81 -5.43
C MET A 176 22.98 -28.45 -4.92
N ASN A 177 24.19 -28.35 -4.39
CA ASN A 177 24.76 -27.07 -3.99
C ASN A 177 24.91 -26.14 -5.21
N ASP A 178 25.36 -26.67 -6.34
CA ASP A 178 25.44 -25.90 -7.58
C ASP A 178 24.06 -25.41 -8.04
N GLU A 179 23.05 -26.30 -8.03
CA GLU A 179 21.67 -25.92 -8.36
C GLU A 179 21.09 -24.88 -7.38
N GLN A 180 21.43 -24.98 -6.10
CA GLN A 180 21.03 -24.02 -5.08
C GLN A 180 21.57 -22.62 -5.41
N VAL A 181 22.87 -22.52 -5.75
CA VAL A 181 23.51 -21.25 -6.11
C VAL A 181 22.87 -20.67 -7.38
N LEU A 182 22.65 -21.49 -8.40
CA LEU A 182 22.00 -21.05 -9.64
C LEU A 182 20.57 -20.56 -9.41
N THR A 183 19.79 -21.30 -8.64
CA THR A 183 18.40 -20.94 -8.30
C THR A 183 18.35 -19.65 -7.50
N HIS A 184 19.25 -19.48 -6.53
CA HIS A 184 19.33 -18.29 -5.70
C HIS A 184 19.69 -17.05 -6.52
N ARG A 185 20.73 -17.12 -7.37
CA ARG A 185 21.14 -16.03 -8.27
C ARG A 185 20.01 -15.63 -9.22
N ARG A 186 19.30 -16.61 -9.79
CA ARG A 186 18.14 -16.35 -10.66
C ARG A 186 17.03 -15.63 -9.92
N ASN A 187 16.69 -16.08 -8.71
CA ASN A 187 15.65 -15.47 -7.89
C ASN A 187 16.00 -14.02 -7.50
N ILE A 188 17.26 -13.73 -7.18
CA ILE A 188 17.73 -12.36 -6.91
C ILE A 188 17.61 -11.48 -8.16
N ARG A 189 18.01 -11.97 -9.33
CA ARG A 189 17.88 -11.21 -10.60
C ARG A 189 16.42 -10.87 -10.89
N LEU A 190 15.52 -11.84 -10.80
CA LEU A 190 14.09 -11.63 -11.03
C LEU A 190 13.49 -10.64 -10.03
N ARG A 191 13.85 -10.75 -8.75
CA ARG A 191 13.43 -9.78 -7.72
C ARG A 191 13.91 -8.38 -8.07
N ASN A 192 15.18 -8.22 -8.42
CA ASN A 192 15.75 -6.91 -8.72
C ASN A 192 15.12 -6.30 -9.99
N ILE A 193 14.84 -7.10 -11.02
CA ILE A 193 14.11 -6.66 -12.22
C ILE A 193 12.69 -6.19 -11.84
N ALA A 194 11.96 -6.96 -11.03
CA ALA A 194 10.62 -6.59 -10.59
C ALA A 194 10.61 -5.27 -9.79
N VAL A 195 11.55 -5.11 -8.85
CA VAL A 195 11.71 -3.87 -8.08
C VAL A 195 12.03 -2.69 -9.01
N PHE A 196 12.93 -2.88 -9.96
CA PHE A 196 13.27 -1.84 -10.95
C PHE A 196 12.05 -1.42 -11.78
N LEU A 197 11.26 -2.38 -12.27
CA LEU A 197 10.04 -2.10 -13.05
C LEU A 197 9.00 -1.33 -12.22
N LEU A 198 8.83 -1.68 -10.95
CA LEU A 198 7.92 -0.96 -10.04
C LEU A 198 8.37 0.47 -9.80
N ILE A 199 9.68 0.70 -9.62
CA ILE A 199 10.25 2.05 -9.47
C ILE A 199 10.03 2.86 -10.76
N MET A 200 10.31 2.28 -11.92
CA MET A 200 10.08 2.94 -13.21
C MET A 200 8.61 3.30 -13.41
N LEU A 201 7.69 2.38 -13.08
CA LEU A 201 6.25 2.63 -13.16
C LEU A 201 5.82 3.78 -12.22
N ALA A 202 6.38 3.84 -11.00
CA ALA A 202 6.10 4.92 -10.06
C ALA A 202 6.60 6.28 -10.58
N ILE A 203 7.79 6.33 -11.19
CA ILE A 203 8.35 7.55 -11.79
C ILE A 203 7.46 8.02 -12.95
N ILE A 204 7.08 7.12 -13.86
CA ILE A 204 6.21 7.44 -15.00
C ILE A 204 4.84 7.93 -14.51
N SER A 205 4.24 7.24 -13.54
CA SER A 205 2.96 7.64 -12.95
C SER A 205 3.03 9.03 -12.30
N SER A 206 4.11 9.31 -11.56
CA SER A 206 4.33 10.63 -10.97
C SER A 206 4.51 11.74 -12.02
N ALA A 207 5.23 11.46 -13.11
CA ALA A 207 5.40 12.41 -14.21
C ALA A 207 4.07 12.70 -14.93
N LEU A 208 3.27 11.67 -15.22
CA LEU A 208 1.94 11.81 -15.80
C LEU A 208 0.99 12.58 -14.89
N ALA A 209 1.01 12.31 -13.58
CA ALA A 209 0.21 13.03 -12.60
C ALA A 209 0.57 14.52 -12.56
N ARG A 210 1.88 14.86 -12.56
CA ARG A 210 2.35 16.25 -12.64
C ARG A 210 1.89 16.92 -13.93
N TYR A 211 2.02 16.23 -15.06
CA TYR A 211 1.57 16.75 -16.36
C TYR A 211 0.06 17.03 -16.36
N ALA A 212 -0.75 16.11 -15.85
CA ALA A 212 -2.21 16.26 -15.77
C ALA A 212 -2.62 17.42 -14.86
N PHE A 213 -1.97 17.60 -13.70
CA PHE A 213 -2.23 18.73 -12.81
C PHE A 213 -1.88 20.07 -13.47
N HIS A 214 -0.76 20.12 -14.18
CA HIS A 214 -0.36 21.31 -14.93
C HIS A 214 -1.34 21.65 -16.05
N GLN A 215 -1.81 20.63 -16.78
CA GLN A 215 -2.82 20.79 -17.82
C GLN A 215 -4.15 21.30 -17.23
N LYS A 216 -4.58 20.76 -16.09
CA LYS A 216 -5.77 21.23 -15.38
C LYS A 216 -5.63 22.69 -14.96
N ASN A 217 -4.53 23.07 -14.33
CA ASN A 217 -4.31 24.45 -13.89
C ASN A 217 -4.34 25.44 -15.06
N ARG A 218 -3.72 25.07 -16.20
CA ARG A 218 -3.80 25.87 -17.44
C ARG A 218 -5.23 26.00 -17.96
N ALA A 219 -6.00 24.92 -17.95
CA ALA A 219 -7.40 24.95 -18.37
C ALA A 219 -8.26 25.82 -17.45
N ASP A 220 -8.02 25.78 -16.13
CA ASP A 220 -8.73 26.61 -15.15
C ASP A 220 -8.41 28.10 -15.35
N GLU A 221 -7.15 28.46 -15.63
CA GLU A 221 -6.75 29.82 -15.96
C GLU A 221 -7.42 30.33 -17.26
N GLU A 222 -7.41 29.52 -18.33
CA GLU A 222 -8.06 29.89 -19.59
C GLU A 222 -9.58 29.99 -19.45
N SER A 223 -10.21 29.11 -18.65
CA SER A 223 -11.63 29.18 -18.32
C SER A 223 -11.98 30.46 -17.57
N LYS A 224 -11.17 30.86 -16.57
CA LYS A 224 -11.32 32.14 -15.86
C LYS A 224 -11.21 33.33 -16.80
N LYS A 225 -10.20 33.34 -17.69
CA LYS A 225 -10.03 34.40 -18.71
C LYS A 225 -11.23 34.48 -19.65
N ALA A 226 -11.72 33.33 -20.14
CA ALA A 226 -12.88 33.28 -21.02
C ALA A 226 -14.15 33.80 -20.33
N ASN A 227 -14.38 33.41 -19.08
CA ASN A 227 -15.52 33.89 -18.28
C ASN A 227 -15.46 35.39 -18.02
N ALA A 228 -14.30 35.94 -17.68
CA ALA A 228 -14.13 37.38 -17.50
C ALA A 228 -14.39 38.14 -18.80
N ARG A 229 -13.87 37.67 -19.94
CA ARG A 229 -14.14 38.27 -21.26
C ARG A 229 -15.63 38.23 -21.62
N ARG A 230 -16.31 37.12 -21.30
CA ARG A 230 -17.75 36.96 -21.52
C ARG A 230 -18.54 37.99 -20.70
N LEU A 231 -18.26 38.10 -19.40
CA LEU A 231 -18.89 39.09 -18.52
C LEU A 231 -18.60 40.52 -18.97
N ALA A 232 -17.37 40.84 -19.37
CA ALA A 232 -17.03 42.17 -19.87
C ALA A 232 -17.82 42.55 -21.14
N ALA A 233 -18.01 41.59 -22.06
CA ALA A 233 -18.85 41.79 -23.23
C ALA A 233 -20.33 41.95 -22.86
N GLU A 234 -20.82 41.16 -21.89
CA GLU A 234 -22.18 41.26 -21.38
C GLU A 234 -22.46 42.61 -20.73
N ALA A 235 -21.53 43.11 -19.89
CA ALA A 235 -21.59 44.44 -19.31
C ALA A 235 -21.70 45.52 -20.39
N PHE A 236 -20.85 45.46 -21.41
CA PHE A 236 -20.87 46.42 -22.52
C PHE A 236 -22.20 46.44 -23.27
N LEU A 237 -22.82 45.27 -23.50
CA LEU A 237 -24.12 45.19 -24.16
C LEU A 237 -25.27 45.75 -23.31
N GLU A 238 -25.15 45.71 -21.99
CA GLU A 238 -26.17 46.21 -21.06
C GLU A 238 -26.03 47.71 -20.74
N LEU A 239 -24.88 48.33 -21.04
CA LEU A 239 -24.64 49.76 -20.80
C LEU A 239 -25.78 50.68 -21.27
N PRO A 240 -26.34 50.53 -22.49
CA PRO A 240 -27.41 51.42 -22.97
C PRO A 240 -28.78 51.13 -22.33
N ARG A 241 -28.95 49.99 -21.67
CA ARG A 241 -30.23 49.51 -21.13
C ARG A 241 -30.35 49.78 -19.63
N ASP A 242 -29.33 49.40 -18.88
CA ASP A 242 -29.27 49.51 -17.44
C ASP A 242 -27.80 49.67 -17.01
N ASN A 243 -27.40 50.91 -16.79
CA ASN A 243 -26.03 51.27 -16.42
C ASN A 243 -25.61 50.62 -15.09
N MET A 244 -26.50 50.56 -14.10
CA MET A 244 -26.19 49.98 -12.79
C MET A 244 -25.95 48.47 -12.88
N LYS A 245 -26.76 47.78 -13.69
CA LYS A 245 -26.55 46.36 -13.99
C LYS A 245 -25.24 46.13 -14.74
N ALA A 246 -24.92 46.96 -15.72
CA ALA A 246 -23.66 46.89 -16.46
C ALA A 246 -22.43 47.05 -15.55
N ILE A 247 -22.46 48.01 -14.61
CA ILE A 247 -21.40 48.22 -13.61
C ILE A 247 -21.19 46.95 -12.78
N ARG A 248 -22.26 46.34 -12.25
CA ARG A 248 -22.16 45.12 -11.42
C ARG A 248 -21.56 43.94 -12.19
N ILE A 249 -21.92 43.77 -13.46
CA ILE A 249 -21.38 42.70 -14.32
C ILE A 249 -19.90 42.97 -14.62
N ALA A 250 -19.52 44.22 -14.90
CA ALA A 250 -18.13 44.62 -15.12
C ALA A 250 -17.28 44.45 -13.85
N GLU A 251 -17.82 44.78 -12.68
CA GLU A 251 -17.18 44.55 -11.38
C GLU A 251 -16.98 43.05 -11.11
N ALA A 252 -17.97 42.20 -11.43
CA ALA A 252 -17.85 40.76 -11.32
C ALA A 252 -16.74 40.20 -12.24
N ALA A 253 -16.58 40.77 -13.44
CA ALA A 253 -15.48 40.43 -14.35
C ALA A 253 -14.12 40.87 -13.78
N TYR A 254 -14.05 42.05 -13.16
CA TYR A 254 -12.83 42.59 -12.54
C TYR A 254 -12.39 41.78 -11.31
N LYS A 255 -13.34 41.41 -10.43
CA LYS A 255 -13.10 40.59 -9.24
C LYS A 255 -12.61 39.17 -9.52
N MET A 256 -12.62 38.72 -10.78
CA MET A 256 -11.98 37.45 -11.16
C MET A 256 -10.45 37.49 -11.01
N GLY A 257 -9.84 38.65 -10.70
CA GLY A 257 -8.45 38.76 -10.27
C GLY A 257 -7.44 38.46 -11.39
N LEU A 258 -7.78 38.83 -12.62
CA LEU A 258 -6.88 38.68 -13.76
C LEU A 258 -5.78 39.76 -13.71
N PRO A 259 -4.50 39.42 -13.98
CA PRO A 259 -3.42 40.40 -14.03
C PRO A 259 -3.61 41.49 -15.09
N ASP A 260 -4.37 41.16 -16.15
CA ASP A 260 -4.74 42.06 -17.23
C ASP A 260 -6.25 41.91 -17.48
N PRO A 261 -7.09 42.72 -16.82
CA PRO A 261 -8.53 42.72 -17.05
C PRO A 261 -8.79 42.99 -18.54
N PRO A 262 -9.76 42.30 -19.18
CA PRO A 262 -10.09 42.58 -20.57
C PRO A 262 -10.29 44.08 -20.79
N ALA A 263 -9.72 44.65 -21.85
CA ALA A 263 -9.86 46.09 -22.16
C ALA A 263 -11.32 46.58 -22.12
N ARG A 264 -12.26 45.68 -22.48
CA ARG A 264 -13.71 45.91 -22.40
C ARG A 264 -14.24 46.11 -20.98
N THR A 265 -13.63 45.52 -19.96
CA THR A 265 -14.02 45.70 -18.56
C THR A 265 -13.73 47.13 -18.12
N PHE A 266 -12.53 47.65 -18.42
CA PHE A 266 -12.17 49.04 -18.15
C PHE A 266 -13.00 50.00 -18.99
N GLN A 267 -13.21 49.69 -20.26
CA GLN A 267 -14.07 50.49 -21.13
C GLN A 267 -15.49 50.58 -20.55
N ALA A 268 -16.10 49.45 -20.18
CA ALA A 268 -17.45 49.44 -19.60
C ALA A 268 -17.53 50.20 -18.27
N LEU A 269 -16.54 50.04 -17.38
CA LEU A 269 -16.48 50.80 -16.12
C LEU A 269 -16.29 52.31 -16.37
N SER A 270 -15.45 52.68 -17.33
CA SER A 270 -15.20 54.08 -17.68
C SER A 270 -16.42 54.73 -18.31
N GLU A 271 -17.06 54.11 -19.30
CA GLU A 271 -18.25 54.62 -19.99
C GLU A 271 -19.44 54.70 -19.03
N ALA A 272 -19.60 53.72 -18.13
CA ALA A 272 -20.59 53.77 -17.07
C ALA A 272 -20.36 54.95 -16.11
N GLY A 273 -19.11 55.20 -15.72
CA GLY A 273 -18.70 56.34 -14.90
C GLY A 273 -18.95 57.68 -15.60
N TYR A 274 -18.59 57.81 -16.89
CA TYR A 274 -18.86 59.03 -17.67
C TYR A 274 -20.36 59.28 -17.87
N SER A 275 -21.16 58.23 -18.07
CA SER A 275 -22.62 58.35 -18.19
C SER A 275 -23.27 58.84 -16.90
N PHE A 276 -22.72 58.49 -15.74
CA PHE A 276 -23.18 59.00 -14.45
C PHE A 276 -23.09 60.53 -14.34
N PHE A 277 -22.04 61.13 -14.93
CA PHE A 277 -21.84 62.59 -14.91
C PHE A 277 -22.68 63.35 -15.94
N ASN A 278 -23.00 62.72 -17.07
CA ASN A 278 -23.73 63.38 -18.16
C ASN A 278 -25.25 63.17 -18.12
N GLU A 279 -25.74 62.03 -17.60
CA GLU A 279 -27.15 61.66 -17.52
C GLU A 279 -27.50 61.18 -16.09
N PRO A 280 -27.55 62.08 -15.08
CA PRO A 280 -27.90 61.66 -13.72
C PRO A 280 -29.34 61.14 -13.68
N TYR A 281 -29.51 59.85 -13.39
CA TYR A 281 -30.82 59.17 -13.30
C TYR A 281 -31.79 59.85 -12.33
N TYR A 282 -31.28 60.55 -11.31
CA TYR A 282 -32.06 61.37 -10.40
C TYR A 282 -31.41 62.74 -10.22
N ARG A 283 -32.04 63.79 -10.76
CA ARG A 283 -31.67 65.18 -10.53
C ARG A 283 -32.74 65.85 -9.68
N VAL A 284 -32.36 66.35 -8.52
CA VAL A 284 -33.20 67.23 -7.70
C VAL A 284 -32.45 68.53 -7.47
N SER A 285 -33.14 69.63 -7.75
CA SER A 285 -32.62 70.97 -7.51
C SER A 285 -33.10 71.43 -6.14
N LEU A 286 -32.16 71.64 -5.21
CA LEU A 286 -32.43 72.19 -3.88
C LEU A 286 -32.05 73.67 -3.89
N ASP A 287 -33.03 74.55 -3.66
CA ASP A 287 -32.87 75.97 -3.95
C ASP A 287 -32.14 76.73 -2.82
N HIS A 288 -31.08 77.43 -3.17
CA HIS A 288 -30.29 78.34 -2.34
C HIS A 288 -29.96 79.61 -3.12
N ARG A 289 -29.86 80.75 -2.42
CA ARG A 289 -29.59 82.07 -3.04
C ARG A 289 -28.09 82.39 -3.15
N GLY A 290 -27.24 81.46 -2.77
CA GLY A 290 -25.78 81.58 -2.76
C GLY A 290 -25.14 80.20 -2.84
N GLU A 291 -23.81 80.17 -2.87
CA GLU A 291 -23.05 78.92 -3.00
C GLU A 291 -23.35 77.98 -1.83
N VAL A 292 -23.57 76.69 -2.12
CA VAL A 292 -23.75 75.66 -1.09
C VAL A 292 -22.36 75.19 -0.67
N ASN A 293 -22.01 75.45 0.59
CA ASN A 293 -20.68 75.15 1.12
C ASN A 293 -20.61 73.75 1.75
N SER A 294 -21.74 73.20 2.17
CA SER A 294 -21.81 71.86 2.77
C SER A 294 -23.19 71.23 2.58
N ALA A 295 -23.22 69.91 2.43
CA ALA A 295 -24.45 69.12 2.38
C ALA A 295 -24.20 67.75 3.04
N VAL A 296 -25.13 67.30 3.89
CA VAL A 296 -25.06 66.00 4.57
C VAL A 296 -26.42 65.30 4.59
N PHE A 297 -26.43 63.98 4.42
CA PHE A 297 -27.63 63.18 4.63
C PHE A 297 -27.84 62.89 6.13
N SER A 298 -29.09 62.75 6.55
CA SER A 298 -29.38 62.19 7.87
C SER A 298 -28.95 60.72 7.93
N PRO A 299 -28.62 60.17 9.12
CA PRO A 299 -28.15 58.78 9.25
C PRO A 299 -29.13 57.72 8.73
N ASP A 300 -30.42 58.03 8.74
CA ASP A 300 -31.51 57.20 8.21
C ASP A 300 -31.78 57.45 6.71
N GLY A 301 -31.05 58.37 6.06
CA GLY A 301 -31.16 58.70 4.63
C GLY A 301 -32.42 59.46 4.23
N THR A 302 -33.31 59.78 5.17
CA THR A 302 -34.63 60.37 4.90
C THR A 302 -34.59 61.87 4.63
N ARG A 303 -33.52 62.55 5.04
CA ARG A 303 -33.37 64.01 4.95
C ARG A 303 -31.97 64.41 4.48
N ILE A 304 -31.90 65.62 3.94
CA ILE A 304 -30.67 66.28 3.50
C ILE A 304 -30.59 67.62 4.23
N LEU A 305 -29.48 67.90 4.91
CA LEU A 305 -29.17 69.21 5.46
C LEU A 305 -28.15 69.90 4.54
N THR A 306 -28.47 71.08 4.04
CA THR A 306 -27.58 71.91 3.23
C THR A 306 -27.27 73.22 3.95
N ALA A 307 -26.01 73.67 3.91
CA ALA A 307 -25.56 74.95 4.43
C ALA A 307 -24.97 75.81 3.31
N SER A 308 -25.46 77.03 3.16
CA SER A 308 -25.11 77.93 2.07
C SER A 308 -24.50 79.25 2.55
N GLY A 309 -23.66 79.84 1.71
CA GLY A 309 -23.17 81.22 1.83
C GLY A 309 -24.28 82.27 1.75
N ASP A 310 -25.52 81.90 1.43
CA ASP A 310 -26.69 82.77 1.56
C ASP A 310 -27.10 83.08 3.02
N GLY A 311 -26.35 82.54 3.99
CA GLY A 311 -26.58 82.72 5.42
C GLY A 311 -27.64 81.78 6.00
N THR A 312 -28.11 80.80 5.22
CA THR A 312 -29.13 79.83 5.66
C THR A 312 -28.62 78.39 5.61
N ALA A 313 -29.13 77.59 6.55
CA ALA A 313 -29.11 76.14 6.46
C ALA A 313 -30.55 75.63 6.27
N LYS A 314 -30.75 74.70 5.33
CA LYS A 314 -32.08 74.18 4.97
C LYS A 314 -32.10 72.66 5.09
N VAL A 315 -33.23 72.12 5.55
CA VAL A 315 -33.48 70.68 5.63
C VAL A 315 -34.51 70.30 4.57
N TRP A 316 -34.18 69.27 3.81
CA TRP A 316 -34.99 68.74 2.71
C TRP A 316 -35.35 67.29 3.00
N TYR A 317 -36.49 66.85 2.50
CA TYR A 317 -36.77 65.42 2.42
C TYR A 317 -36.04 64.82 1.22
N THR A 318 -35.42 63.66 1.43
CA THR A 318 -34.80 62.91 0.35
C THR A 318 -35.91 62.42 -0.60
N PRO A 319 -35.82 62.73 -1.91
CA PRO A 319 -36.76 62.22 -2.90
C PRO A 319 -36.86 60.70 -2.83
N GLU A 320 -38.07 60.16 -2.93
CA GLU A 320 -38.35 58.73 -2.71
C GLU A 320 -37.46 57.82 -3.57
N ALA A 321 -37.19 58.22 -4.82
CA ALA A 321 -36.34 57.44 -5.71
C ALA A 321 -34.85 57.42 -5.29
N ILE A 322 -34.34 58.53 -4.75
CA ILE A 322 -32.98 58.59 -4.18
C ILE A 322 -32.94 57.79 -2.88
N TYR A 323 -34.00 57.87 -2.07
CA TYR A 323 -34.11 57.13 -0.81
C TYR A 323 -34.16 55.61 -1.01
N GLU A 324 -34.94 55.10 -1.96
CA GLU A 324 -34.97 53.68 -2.31
C GLU A 324 -33.64 53.20 -2.88
N TRP A 325 -32.94 54.03 -3.65
CA TRP A 325 -31.59 53.73 -4.10
C TRP A 325 -30.61 53.60 -2.92
N LEU A 326 -30.61 54.54 -1.97
CA LEU A 326 -29.76 54.51 -0.78
C LEU A 326 -29.96 53.26 0.09
N LYS A 327 -31.16 52.64 0.06
CA LYS A 327 -31.41 51.36 0.76
C LYS A 327 -30.77 50.15 0.07
N THR A 328 -30.58 50.20 -1.25
CA THR A 328 -30.14 49.06 -2.06
C THR A 328 -28.66 49.09 -2.41
N ALA A 329 -28.05 50.28 -2.38
CA ALA A 329 -26.62 50.47 -2.54
C ALA A 329 -25.99 50.67 -1.15
N PRO A 330 -25.10 49.77 -0.68
CA PRO A 330 -24.27 50.10 0.48
C PRO A 330 -23.42 51.31 0.07
N ILE A 331 -23.62 52.46 0.72
CA ILE A 331 -22.66 53.57 0.62
C ILE A 331 -21.32 52.99 1.07
N PRO A 332 -20.30 52.90 0.20
CA PRO A 332 -18.99 52.43 0.64
C PRO A 332 -18.52 53.39 1.72
N GLN A 333 -18.44 52.92 2.96
CA GLN A 333 -17.74 53.68 3.98
C GLN A 333 -16.27 53.60 3.60
N LEU A 334 -15.72 54.71 3.11
CA LEU A 334 -14.29 54.84 2.88
C LEU A 334 -13.58 54.46 4.17
N SER A 335 -12.60 53.57 4.07
CA SER A 335 -11.75 53.27 5.21
C SER A 335 -10.96 54.52 5.59
N GLU A 336 -10.45 54.58 6.83
CA GLU A 336 -9.63 55.71 7.26
C GLU A 336 -8.36 55.88 6.41
N GLU A 337 -7.90 54.81 5.74
CA GLU A 337 -6.82 54.85 4.75
C GLU A 337 -7.28 55.50 3.44
N ASP A 338 -8.45 55.12 2.92
CA ASP A 338 -8.99 55.70 1.68
C ASP A 338 -9.31 57.21 1.83
N LYS A 339 -9.83 57.62 3.00
CA LYS A 339 -10.11 59.04 3.30
C LYS A 339 -8.83 59.89 3.30
N LYS A 340 -7.75 59.33 3.85
CA LYS A 340 -6.45 59.99 3.95
C LYS A 340 -5.75 60.09 2.59
N GLU A 341 -5.94 59.11 1.71
CA GLU A 341 -5.37 59.11 0.36
C GLU A 341 -6.08 60.09 -0.59
N LEU A 342 -7.38 60.33 -0.36
CA LEU A 342 -8.21 61.24 -1.16
C LEU A 342 -8.27 62.69 -0.63
N ASP A 343 -7.55 63.00 0.45
CA ASP A 343 -7.51 64.31 1.12
C ASP A 343 -8.90 64.84 1.53
N ILE A 344 -9.79 63.93 1.93
CA ILE A 344 -11.14 64.23 2.40
C ILE A 344 -11.09 64.34 3.94
N GLN A 345 -11.32 65.54 4.49
CA GLN A 345 -11.33 65.79 5.94
C GLN A 345 -12.55 65.20 6.65
#